data_AF-A0AAN7Y7P6-F1
#
_entry.id   AF-A0AAN7Y7P6-F1
#
_cell.length_a   1.000
_cell.length_b   1.000
_cell.length_c   1.000
_cell.angle_alpha   90.00
_cell.angle_beta   90.00
_cell.angle_gamma   90.00
#
_symmetry.space_group_name_H-M   'P 1'
#
loop_
_entity.id
_entity.type
_entity.pdbx_description
1 polymer ?
#
loop_
_entity_poly.entity_id
_entity_poly.type
_entity_poly.pdbx_seq_one_letter_code
_entity_poly.pdbx_strand_id
1 'polypeptide(L)'
;MQMYGMSGESLGVIGKESGNSSSKLPAWKQDFLSKPSASVRRGIAWVSRYYTLSITSYWRLDTLTDISEKGFKPPYEDTDTLVLTAPSGEFVDIRFPKDARSIADTLKHPSFWAFSGRAETTFHDATDGMHAVAMPYTAHCKFLHDIDSRGPGISDEGDMFILINGDCLEMGVMLNPATGKDELYKEYWCSASAVPRSDDVDDSTTCVVAKVTESASVKGIMIRLGGNVQGIMSIRKEDGSESIEVERWVRGKPQHTVDEDFLRGWSKDIRSNGSLPCSWLCMSVKQVGQKLEYNDTIWEVTEFQM
;
A
#
# COMPACT_ATOMS: atom_id res chain seq x y z
N MET A 1 -40.10 -1.85 9.47
CA MET A 1 -39.90 -0.61 8.68
C MET A 1 -38.96 -0.95 7.53
N GLN A 2 -39.33 -0.65 6.29
CA GLN A 2 -38.56 -1.01 5.09
C GLN A 2 -37.70 0.19 4.70
N MET A 3 -36.38 0.00 4.62
CA MET A 3 -35.45 1.08 4.27
C MET A 3 -35.08 0.99 2.80
N TYR A 4 -34.92 2.15 2.18
CA TYR A 4 -34.52 2.28 0.79
C TYR A 4 -33.26 3.14 0.71
N GLY A 5 -32.32 2.74 -0.14
CA GLY A 5 -31.13 3.52 -0.45
C GLY A 5 -31.47 4.74 -1.32
N MET A 6 -30.49 5.64 -1.50
CA MET A 6 -30.70 6.87 -2.29
C MET A 6 -30.97 6.61 -3.78
N SER A 7 -30.61 5.43 -4.28
CA SER A 7 -30.97 4.94 -5.62
C SER A 7 -32.27 4.12 -5.67
N GLY A 8 -32.99 4.01 -4.55
CA GLY A 8 -34.31 3.37 -4.46
C GLY A 8 -34.29 1.85 -4.28
N GLU A 9 -33.12 1.22 -4.13
CA GLU A 9 -33.00 -0.19 -3.79
C GLU A 9 -33.46 -0.46 -2.35
N SER A 10 -34.17 -1.56 -2.13
CA SER A 10 -34.59 -1.95 -0.78
C SER A 10 -33.40 -2.49 -0.01
N LEU A 11 -33.05 -1.84 1.11
CA LEU A 11 -31.96 -2.22 2.01
C LEU A 11 -32.42 -3.19 3.11
N GLY A 12 -33.61 -3.79 2.94
CA GLY A 12 -34.20 -4.75 3.86
C GLY A 12 -35.23 -4.15 4.83
N VAL A 13 -35.80 -5.04 5.64
CA VAL A 13 -36.83 -4.73 6.63
C VAL A 13 -36.29 -5.03 8.03
N ILE A 14 -36.32 -4.04 8.91
CA ILE A 14 -35.97 -4.24 10.32
C ILE A 14 -36.95 -5.25 10.95
N GLY A 15 -36.44 -6.40 11.42
CA GLY A 15 -37.16 -7.34 12.28
C GLY A 15 -37.53 -8.72 11.71
N LYS A 16 -36.93 -9.19 10.61
CA LYS A 16 -37.06 -10.61 10.20
C LYS A 16 -35.72 -11.22 9.84
N GLU A 17 -35.27 -12.18 10.65
CA GLU A 17 -34.26 -13.15 10.23
C GLU A 17 -34.89 -14.10 9.21
N SER A 18 -34.29 -14.18 8.03
CA SER A 18 -34.49 -15.30 7.12
C SER A 18 -33.16 -16.00 6.93
N GLY A 19 -33.07 -17.22 7.45
CA GLY A 19 -31.88 -18.05 7.38
C GLY A 19 -31.49 -18.48 5.98
N ASN A 20 -30.21 -18.83 5.90
CA ASN A 20 -29.55 -19.70 4.93
C ASN A 20 -29.68 -19.38 3.43
N SER A 21 -28.63 -18.78 2.89
CA SER A 21 -28.00 -19.22 1.63
C SER A 21 -26.53 -18.81 1.65
N SER A 22 -25.67 -19.53 0.95
CA SER A 22 -24.26 -19.17 0.71
C SER A 22 -24.18 -17.86 -0.08
N SER A 23 -24.44 -16.74 0.59
CA SER A 23 -24.61 -15.45 -0.06
C SER A 23 -23.25 -14.96 -0.53
N LYS A 24 -23.10 -14.81 -1.85
CA LYS A 24 -22.00 -14.05 -2.45
C LYS A 24 -21.86 -12.74 -1.70
N LEU A 25 -20.62 -12.38 -1.34
CA LEU A 25 -20.31 -11.13 -0.66
C LEU A 25 -20.95 -9.94 -1.41
N PRO A 26 -21.42 -8.87 -0.73
CA PRO A 26 -21.84 -7.64 -1.39
C PRO A 26 -20.76 -7.14 -2.38
N ALA A 27 -21.18 -6.52 -3.48
CA ALA A 27 -20.28 -6.08 -4.56
C ALA A 27 -19.08 -5.29 -4.03
N TRP A 28 -19.30 -4.34 -3.11
CA TRP A 28 -18.21 -3.56 -2.52
C TRP A 28 -17.18 -4.37 -1.74
N LYS A 29 -17.59 -5.46 -1.07
CA LYS A 29 -16.64 -6.38 -0.40
C LYS A 29 -15.84 -7.15 -1.45
N GLN A 30 -16.44 -7.49 -2.59
CA GLN A 30 -15.73 -8.10 -3.71
C GLN A 30 -14.76 -7.12 -4.36
N ASP A 31 -15.16 -5.86 -4.55
CA ASP A 31 -14.32 -4.79 -5.08
C ASP A 31 -13.13 -4.53 -4.15
N PHE A 32 -13.36 -4.51 -2.83
CA PHE A 32 -12.28 -4.38 -1.84
C PHE A 32 -11.27 -5.54 -1.93
N LEU A 33 -11.78 -6.77 -2.06
CA LEU A 33 -10.98 -7.97 -2.20
C LEU A 33 -10.48 -8.19 -3.63
N SER A 34 -10.76 -7.28 -4.56
CA SER A 34 -10.33 -7.42 -5.95
C SER A 34 -8.81 -7.26 -6.01
N LYS A 35 -8.14 -8.40 -6.09
CA LYS A 35 -6.71 -8.54 -6.26
C LYS A 35 -6.46 -9.32 -7.57
N PRO A 36 -5.38 -9.05 -8.29
CA PRO A 36 -4.28 -8.13 -7.96
C PRO A 36 -4.67 -6.65 -8.01
N SER A 37 -3.94 -5.80 -7.27
CA SER A 37 -4.17 -4.34 -7.27
C SER A 37 -2.87 -3.55 -7.27
N ALA A 38 -2.86 -2.42 -7.99
CA ALA A 38 -1.83 -1.39 -7.91
C ALA A 38 -2.44 -0.12 -7.31
N SER A 39 -1.87 0.37 -6.21
CA SER A 39 -2.37 1.54 -5.48
C SER A 39 -1.31 2.64 -5.42
N VAL A 40 -1.71 3.87 -5.75
CA VAL A 40 -0.85 5.06 -5.69
C VAL A 40 -1.35 5.96 -4.58
N ARG A 41 -0.47 6.33 -3.65
CA ARG A 41 -0.80 7.32 -2.64
C ARG A 41 -0.82 8.70 -3.27
N ARG A 42 -1.88 9.47 -3.01
CA ARG A 42 -2.09 10.82 -3.53
C ARG A 42 -1.96 11.90 -2.46
N GLY A 43 -1.96 11.50 -1.20
CA GLY A 43 -1.75 12.40 -0.09
C GLY A 43 -1.79 11.69 1.24
N ILE A 44 -1.04 12.23 2.19
CA ILE A 44 -1.11 11.93 3.61
C ILE A 44 -1.44 13.20 4.39
N ALA A 45 -2.26 13.06 5.42
CA ALA A 45 -2.50 14.12 6.39
C ALA A 45 -2.40 13.57 7.81
N TRP A 46 -1.83 14.37 8.71
CA TRP A 46 -1.67 14.05 10.13
C TRP A 46 -2.60 14.90 10.97
N VAL A 47 -3.05 14.38 12.11
CA VAL A 47 -3.83 15.18 13.06
C VAL A 47 -2.99 16.35 13.61
N SER A 48 -3.57 17.53 13.67
CA SER A 48 -2.99 18.67 14.35
C SER A 48 -3.25 18.53 15.85
N ARG A 49 -2.21 18.22 16.64
CA ARG A 49 -2.29 18.31 18.11
C ARG A 49 -1.90 19.72 18.55
N TYR A 50 -2.85 20.45 19.13
CA TYR A 50 -2.56 21.54 20.07
C TYR A 50 -3.15 21.19 21.43
N TYR A 51 -2.29 20.95 22.44
CA TYR A 51 -2.67 21.03 23.85
C TYR A 51 -1.50 21.48 24.74
N THR A 52 -1.63 22.69 25.29
CA THR A 52 -1.39 23.00 26.71
C THR A 52 -2.30 24.15 27.13
N LEU A 53 -3.38 23.81 27.83
CA LEU A 53 -4.18 24.77 28.61
C LEU A 53 -3.46 24.94 29.96
N SER A 54 -2.72 26.04 30.12
CA SER A 54 -2.29 26.49 31.44
C SER A 54 -3.45 27.26 32.05
N ILE A 55 -4.20 26.62 32.95
CA ILE A 55 -5.14 27.35 33.81
C ILE A 55 -4.33 28.00 34.92
N THR A 56 -3.88 29.23 34.69
CA THR A 56 -3.52 30.16 35.76
C THR A 56 -4.68 31.14 35.97
N SER A 57 -5.53 30.76 36.93
CA SER A 57 -6.38 31.59 37.80
C SER A 57 -6.88 32.96 37.31
N TYR A 58 -8.22 33.01 37.22
CA TYR A 58 -9.16 34.06 37.67
C TYR A 58 -9.09 35.49 37.07
N TRP A 59 -10.20 35.85 36.42
CA TRP A 59 -10.71 37.17 36.03
C TRP A 59 -10.07 37.88 34.82
N ARG A 60 -10.49 37.50 33.60
CA ARG A 60 -10.79 38.47 32.53
C ARG A 60 -11.63 37.84 31.42
N LEU A 61 -12.72 38.51 31.09
CA LEU A 61 -13.64 38.19 30.00
C LEU A 61 -13.20 39.04 28.80
N ASP A 62 -12.09 38.65 28.17
CA ASP A 62 -11.67 39.22 26.89
C ASP A 62 -11.75 38.11 25.82
N THR A 63 -12.40 38.48 24.73
CA THR A 63 -12.76 37.71 23.53
C THR A 63 -11.77 36.62 23.11
N LEU A 64 -12.16 35.35 23.29
CA LEU A 64 -11.58 34.18 22.63
C LEU A 64 -12.12 34.09 21.20
N THR A 65 -11.49 34.77 20.26
CA THR A 65 -11.51 34.37 18.85
C THR A 65 -10.19 33.69 18.53
N ASP A 66 -10.04 32.46 19.00
CA ASP A 66 -9.09 31.53 18.40
C ASP A 66 -9.77 30.17 18.35
N ILE A 67 -10.44 29.90 17.23
CA ILE A 67 -10.97 28.57 16.92
C ILE A 67 -9.73 27.76 16.53
N SER A 68 -8.96 27.32 17.53
CA SER A 68 -7.84 26.40 17.37
C SER A 68 -8.29 25.25 16.47
N GLU A 69 -7.67 25.08 15.30
CA GLU A 69 -8.04 24.08 14.30
C GLU A 69 -7.92 22.67 14.88
N LYS A 70 -9.03 22.13 15.38
CA LYS A 70 -9.18 20.71 15.69
C LYS A 70 -9.39 20.00 14.35
N GLY A 71 -8.34 19.40 13.80
CA GLY A 71 -8.45 18.74 12.51
C GLY A 71 -7.16 18.14 12.01
N PHE A 72 -7.22 17.66 10.78
CA PHE A 72 -6.04 17.24 10.04
C PHE A 72 -5.31 18.47 9.52
N LYS A 73 -3.97 18.43 9.55
CA LYS A 73 -3.15 19.37 8.79
C LYS A 73 -3.47 19.24 7.29
N PRO A 74 -3.19 20.26 6.46
CA PRO A 74 -3.34 20.14 5.01
C PRO A 74 -2.62 18.90 4.47
N PRO A 75 -3.27 18.10 3.60
CA PRO A 75 -2.64 16.92 3.02
C PRO A 75 -1.46 17.30 2.13
N TYR A 76 -0.45 16.44 2.09
CA TYR A 76 0.71 16.58 1.20
C TYR A 76 1.11 15.22 0.64
N GLU A 77 1.89 15.19 -0.45
CA GLU A 77 2.44 13.97 -1.02
C GLU A 77 3.87 14.21 -1.51
N ASP A 78 4.84 13.85 -0.68
CA ASP A 78 6.28 14.02 -0.90
C ASP A 78 6.95 12.76 -1.49
N THR A 79 6.18 11.68 -1.71
CA THR A 79 6.69 10.44 -2.30
C THR A 79 5.93 10.02 -3.55
N ASP A 80 6.62 9.33 -4.45
CA ASP A 80 6.04 8.54 -5.52
C ASP A 80 5.73 7.14 -4.99
N THR A 81 4.77 7.06 -4.05
CA THR A 81 4.35 5.79 -3.46
C THR A 81 3.56 4.96 -4.45
N LEU A 82 3.96 3.71 -4.60
CA LEU A 82 3.24 2.69 -5.36
C LEU A 82 3.27 1.40 -4.54
N VAL A 83 2.10 0.82 -4.34
CA VAL A 83 1.90 -0.48 -3.69
C VAL A 83 1.40 -1.47 -4.71
N LEU A 84 2.09 -2.59 -4.87
CA LEU A 84 1.61 -3.73 -5.66
C LEU A 84 1.14 -4.81 -4.70
N THR A 85 -0.09 -5.29 -4.86
CA THR A 85 -0.65 -6.40 -4.06
C THR A 85 -1.10 -7.53 -4.97
N ALA A 86 -0.60 -8.74 -4.71
CA ALA A 86 -0.96 -9.96 -5.39
C ALA A 86 -2.28 -10.57 -4.86
N PRO A 87 -2.92 -11.49 -5.61
CA PRO A 87 -4.12 -12.21 -5.17
C PRO A 87 -3.97 -12.94 -3.84
N SER A 88 -2.79 -13.47 -3.55
CA SER A 88 -2.46 -14.11 -2.27
C SER A 88 -2.42 -13.18 -1.04
N GLY A 89 -2.57 -11.87 -1.26
CA GLY A 89 -2.43 -10.82 -0.24
C GLY A 89 -0.98 -10.37 -0.03
N GLU A 90 -0.02 -10.93 -0.75
CA GLU A 90 1.38 -10.49 -0.71
C GLU A 90 1.53 -9.11 -1.35
N PHE A 91 2.31 -8.24 -0.74
CA PHE A 91 2.47 -6.88 -1.23
C PHE A 91 3.91 -6.38 -1.15
N VAL A 92 4.21 -5.39 -1.99
CA VAL A 92 5.40 -4.55 -1.95
C VAL A 92 4.94 -3.09 -1.96
N ASP A 93 5.34 -2.31 -0.96
CA ASP A 93 5.17 -0.86 -0.87
C ASP A 93 6.55 -0.21 -0.96
N ILE A 94 6.77 0.60 -2.00
CA ILE A 94 7.97 1.44 -2.10
C ILE A 94 7.53 2.90 -2.15
N ARG A 95 8.10 3.71 -1.26
CA ARG A 95 7.86 5.15 -1.15
C ARG A 95 9.14 5.90 -1.50
N PHE A 96 9.37 6.12 -2.79
CA PHE A 96 10.50 6.94 -3.23
C PHE A 96 10.21 8.43 -3.03
N PRO A 97 11.12 9.23 -2.46
CA PRO A 97 10.97 10.67 -2.39
C PRO A 97 10.93 11.31 -3.78
N LYS A 98 10.02 12.26 -4.01
CA LYS A 98 9.85 12.93 -5.32
C LYS A 98 11.03 13.83 -5.70
N ASP A 99 11.66 14.44 -4.71
CA ASP A 99 12.78 15.36 -4.90
C ASP A 99 14.14 14.65 -4.97
N ALA A 100 14.21 13.35 -4.61
CA ALA A 100 15.42 12.55 -4.74
C ALA A 100 15.85 12.41 -6.21
N ARG A 101 17.12 12.75 -6.48
CA ARG A 101 17.71 12.70 -7.83
C ARG A 101 18.77 11.62 -7.98
N SER A 102 19.07 10.90 -6.89
CA SER A 102 20.03 9.80 -6.87
C SER A 102 19.67 8.76 -5.82
N ILE A 103 20.31 7.60 -5.90
CA ILE A 103 20.26 6.55 -4.89
C ILE A 103 20.70 7.09 -3.51
N ALA A 104 21.79 7.86 -3.47
CA ALA A 104 22.34 8.39 -2.23
C ALA A 104 21.38 9.39 -1.56
N ASP A 105 20.68 10.21 -2.35
CA ASP A 105 19.66 11.12 -1.84
C ASP A 105 18.46 10.33 -1.30
N THR A 106 18.03 9.31 -2.04
CA THR A 106 16.89 8.45 -1.68
C THR A 106 17.08 7.81 -0.32
N LEU A 107 18.22 7.12 -0.11
CA LEU A 107 18.47 6.36 1.12
C LEU A 107 18.65 7.22 2.38
N LYS A 108 18.97 8.51 2.21
CA LYS A 108 19.11 9.46 3.31
C LYS A 108 17.84 10.28 3.56
N HIS A 109 16.85 10.18 2.67
CA HIS A 109 15.67 11.01 2.74
C HIS A 109 14.71 10.50 3.84
N PRO A 110 14.19 11.37 4.73
CA PRO A 110 13.32 10.93 5.83
C PRO A 110 12.01 10.30 5.37
N SER A 111 11.51 10.70 4.19
CA SER A 111 10.29 10.14 3.60
C SER A 111 10.50 8.81 2.88
N PHE A 112 11.74 8.36 2.68
CA PHE A 112 12.00 7.05 2.10
C PHE A 112 11.52 5.96 3.07
N TRP A 113 10.73 5.04 2.54
CA TRP A 113 10.29 3.84 3.24
C TRP A 113 9.96 2.78 2.20
N ALA A 114 10.42 1.55 2.44
CA ALA A 114 10.05 0.42 1.61
C ALA A 114 9.87 -0.81 2.48
N PHE A 115 8.82 -1.56 2.19
CA PHE A 115 8.49 -2.76 2.94
C PHE A 115 7.64 -3.71 2.10
N SER A 116 7.60 -4.96 2.53
CA SER A 116 6.78 -6.00 1.92
C SER A 116 6.26 -6.93 2.99
N GLY A 117 5.18 -7.62 2.67
CA GLY A 117 4.63 -8.62 3.57
C GLY A 117 3.29 -9.14 3.10
N ARG A 118 2.42 -9.46 4.06
CA ARG A 118 1.08 -9.96 3.81
C ARG A 118 0.02 -9.03 4.37
N ALA A 119 -0.97 -8.69 3.53
CA ALA A 119 -2.14 -7.94 3.93
C ALA A 119 -3.26 -8.90 4.36
N GLU A 120 -3.83 -8.67 5.53
CA GLU A 120 -5.01 -9.36 6.05
C GLU A 120 -6.16 -8.36 6.17
N THR A 121 -7.35 -8.75 5.73
CA THR A 121 -8.54 -7.89 5.72
C THR A 121 -9.66 -8.53 6.51
N THR A 122 -10.21 -7.79 7.45
CA THR A 122 -11.39 -8.17 8.23
C THR A 122 -12.52 -7.18 7.97
N PHE A 123 -13.72 -7.67 7.68
CA PHE A 123 -14.92 -6.85 7.55
C PHE A 123 -15.70 -6.89 8.86
N HIS A 124 -16.09 -5.72 9.37
CA HIS A 124 -16.99 -5.65 10.50
C HIS A 124 -18.42 -5.83 10.03
N ASP A 125 -19.08 -6.91 10.45
CA ASP A 125 -20.50 -7.13 10.17
C ASP A 125 -21.37 -6.39 11.18
N ALA A 126 -22.51 -5.89 10.72
CA ALA A 126 -23.44 -5.09 11.53
C ALA A 126 -24.12 -5.87 12.68
N THR A 127 -23.83 -7.16 12.80
CA THR A 127 -24.46 -8.07 13.75
C THR A 127 -23.67 -8.28 15.04
N ASP A 128 -22.46 -7.69 15.16
CA ASP A 128 -21.60 -7.84 16.33
C ASP A 128 -22.02 -6.95 17.53
N GLY A 129 -23.25 -7.17 18.00
CA GLY A 129 -23.76 -6.67 19.28
C GLY A 129 -24.40 -5.28 19.26
N MET A 130 -25.07 -4.95 20.37
CA MET A 130 -25.99 -3.81 20.59
C MET A 130 -25.35 -2.40 20.46
N HIS A 131 -24.09 -2.32 20.05
CA HIS A 131 -23.31 -1.09 19.82
C HIS A 131 -22.49 -1.12 18.51
N ALA A 132 -22.72 -2.09 17.61
CA ALA A 132 -22.05 -2.13 16.32
C ALA A 132 -22.52 -0.96 15.44
N VAL A 133 -21.77 0.14 15.45
CA VAL A 133 -21.85 1.13 14.38
C VAL A 133 -21.21 0.48 13.16
N ALA A 134 -22.02 -0.25 12.41
CA ALA A 134 -21.60 -0.81 11.13
C ALA A 134 -21.43 0.34 10.15
N MET A 135 -20.17 0.68 9.85
CA MET A 135 -19.88 1.58 8.75
C MET A 135 -19.85 0.72 7.48
N PRO A 136 -20.85 0.82 6.58
CA PRO A 136 -20.77 0.13 5.30
C PRO A 136 -19.56 0.68 4.53
N TYR A 137 -18.96 -0.17 3.68
CA TYR A 137 -17.78 0.19 2.88
C TYR A 137 -16.49 0.37 3.69
N THR A 138 -16.44 -0.19 4.90
CA THR A 138 -15.25 -0.21 5.74
C THR A 138 -14.68 -1.61 5.89
N ALA A 139 -13.35 -1.72 5.87
CA ALA A 139 -12.63 -2.93 6.22
C ALA A 139 -11.43 -2.55 7.11
N HIS A 140 -11.12 -3.39 8.08
CA HIS A 140 -9.89 -3.25 8.85
C HIS A 140 -8.79 -4.07 8.19
N CYS A 141 -7.67 -3.44 7.88
CA CYS A 141 -6.51 -4.07 7.26
C CYS A 141 -5.32 -4.09 8.20
N LYS A 142 -4.68 -5.26 8.30
CA LYS A 142 -3.39 -5.44 8.98
C LYS A 142 -2.34 -5.77 7.94
N PHE A 143 -1.22 -5.06 7.99
CA PHE A 143 -0.09 -5.29 7.12
C PHE A 143 1.05 -5.89 7.95
N LEU A 144 1.32 -7.17 7.71
CA LEU A 144 2.33 -7.94 8.44
C LEU A 144 3.64 -7.88 7.67
N HIS A 145 4.61 -7.10 8.15
CA HIS A 145 5.87 -6.87 7.43
C HIS A 145 6.82 -8.05 7.56
N ASP A 146 7.26 -8.57 6.41
CA ASP A 146 8.32 -9.56 6.30
C ASP A 146 9.71 -8.91 6.12
N ILE A 147 9.73 -7.78 5.41
CA ILE A 147 10.91 -6.94 5.14
C ILE A 147 10.49 -5.48 5.32
N ASP A 148 11.29 -4.69 6.05
CA ASP A 148 11.03 -3.26 6.28
C ASP A 148 12.34 -2.47 6.38
N SER A 149 12.47 -1.40 5.59
CA SER A 149 13.65 -0.52 5.59
C SER A 149 13.87 0.28 6.87
N ARG A 150 12.88 0.32 7.78
CA ARG A 150 12.98 0.95 9.10
C ARG A 150 13.26 -0.06 10.22
N GLY A 151 13.33 -1.35 9.89
CA GLY A 151 13.71 -2.43 10.81
C GLY A 151 12.57 -3.40 11.13
N PRO A 152 12.88 -4.54 11.76
CA PRO A 152 11.92 -5.61 12.02
C PRO A 152 10.88 -5.24 13.10
N GLY A 153 9.72 -5.92 13.06
CA GLY A 153 8.70 -5.81 14.11
C GLY A 153 7.78 -4.60 13.99
N ILE A 154 7.84 -3.89 12.87
CA ILE A 154 6.86 -2.88 12.50
C ILE A 154 5.67 -3.60 11.87
N SER A 155 4.48 -3.32 12.37
CA SER A 155 3.22 -3.66 11.73
C SER A 155 2.36 -2.42 11.78
N ASP A 156 1.81 -2.04 10.64
CA ASP A 156 0.78 -1.02 10.54
C ASP A 156 -0.58 -1.69 10.29
N GLU A 157 -1.60 -1.03 10.82
CA GLU A 157 -2.98 -1.41 10.63
C GLU A 157 -3.80 -0.14 10.46
N GLY A 158 -4.84 -0.25 9.64
CA GLY A 158 -5.68 0.88 9.29
C GLY A 158 -7.08 0.45 8.92
N ASP A 159 -8.02 1.33 9.17
CA ASP A 159 -9.38 1.23 8.68
C ASP A 159 -9.44 1.84 7.28
N MET A 160 -9.88 1.02 6.34
CA MET A 160 -9.98 1.32 4.93
C MET A 160 -11.43 1.67 4.59
N PHE A 161 -11.65 2.83 3.99
CA PHE A 161 -12.95 3.34 3.60
C PHE A 161 -13.00 3.49 2.07
N ILE A 162 -13.84 2.68 1.41
CA ILE A 162 -14.06 2.83 -0.03
C ILE A 162 -14.96 4.03 -0.27
N LEU A 163 -14.47 4.96 -1.08
CA LEU A 163 -15.16 6.18 -1.44
C LEU A 163 -16.07 5.94 -2.66
N ILE A 164 -17.02 6.85 -2.87
CA ILE A 164 -18.02 6.75 -3.95
C ILE A 164 -17.39 6.69 -5.35
N ASN A 165 -16.17 7.21 -5.51
CA ASN A 165 -15.43 7.21 -6.76
C ASN A 165 -14.55 5.95 -6.94
N GLY A 166 -14.59 4.99 -6.01
CA GLY A 166 -13.79 3.77 -6.03
C GLY A 166 -12.39 3.89 -5.43
N ASP A 167 -11.97 5.09 -5.01
CA ASP A 167 -10.72 5.27 -4.28
C ASP A 167 -10.86 4.80 -2.82
N CYS A 168 -9.74 4.66 -2.13
CA CYS A 168 -9.70 4.24 -0.74
C CYS A 168 -9.10 5.33 0.15
N LEU A 169 -9.76 5.65 1.25
CA LEU A 169 -9.18 6.39 2.35
C LEU A 169 -8.74 5.41 3.43
N GLU A 170 -7.47 5.44 3.78
CA GLU A 170 -6.93 4.71 4.92
C GLU A 170 -6.83 5.63 6.13
N MET A 171 -7.19 5.12 7.30
CA MET A 171 -7.00 5.80 8.57
C MET A 171 -6.36 4.86 9.58
N GLY A 172 -5.32 5.32 10.26
CA GLY A 172 -4.68 4.56 11.32
C GLY A 172 -3.94 5.45 12.29
N VAL A 173 -3.20 4.83 13.21
CA VAL A 173 -2.26 5.51 14.10
C VAL A 173 -0.88 4.95 13.81
N MET A 174 0.07 5.82 13.49
CA MET A 174 1.46 5.41 13.31
C MET A 174 2.41 6.47 13.84
N LEU A 175 3.68 6.09 13.98
CA LEU A 175 4.75 7.02 14.35
C LEU A 175 4.95 8.05 13.23
N ASN A 176 4.63 9.32 13.50
CA ASN A 176 4.90 10.40 12.55
C ASN A 176 6.42 10.63 12.44
N PRO A 177 7.04 10.45 11.26
CA PRO A 177 8.48 10.59 11.10
C PRO A 177 8.99 12.01 11.38
N ALA A 178 8.14 13.03 11.22
CA ALA A 178 8.52 14.41 11.48
C ALA A 178 8.49 14.77 12.97
N THR A 179 7.62 14.14 13.77
CA THR A 179 7.44 14.46 15.20
C THR A 179 7.96 13.39 16.15
N GLY A 180 8.19 12.17 15.65
CA GLY A 180 8.58 11.01 16.45
C GLY A 180 7.49 10.56 17.43
N LYS A 181 6.22 10.82 17.14
CA LYS A 181 5.08 10.51 18.03
C LYS A 181 3.99 9.74 17.30
N ASP A 182 3.27 8.89 18.04
CA ASP A 182 2.08 8.22 17.53
C ASP A 182 0.96 9.24 17.29
N GLU A 183 0.61 9.40 16.02
CA GLU A 183 -0.37 10.35 15.54
C GLU A 183 -1.36 9.66 14.60
N LEU A 184 -2.61 10.11 14.66
CA LEU A 184 -3.63 9.70 13.72
C LEU A 184 -3.25 10.23 12.33
N TYR A 185 -3.30 9.36 11.32
CA TYR A 185 -3.05 9.71 9.93
C TYR A 185 -4.26 9.39 9.06
N LYS A 186 -4.25 9.99 7.87
CA LYS A 186 -5.13 9.69 6.74
C LYS A 186 -4.27 9.56 5.50
N GLU A 187 -4.37 8.45 4.79
CA GLU A 187 -3.76 8.28 3.47
C GLU A 187 -4.85 8.11 2.40
N TYR A 188 -4.71 8.83 1.30
CA TYR A 188 -5.63 8.77 0.18
C TYR A 188 -5.01 7.96 -0.95
N TRP A 189 -5.66 6.85 -1.30
CA TRP A 189 -5.18 5.84 -2.23
C TRP A 189 -6.07 5.79 -3.47
N CYS A 190 -5.44 5.93 -4.64
CA CYS A 190 -6.10 5.75 -5.91
C CYS A 190 -5.60 4.47 -6.58
N SER A 191 -6.47 3.81 -7.35
CA SER A 191 -6.00 2.79 -8.28
C SER A 191 -5.00 3.42 -9.25
N ALA A 192 -3.85 2.78 -9.44
CA ALA A 192 -2.96 3.13 -10.52
C ALA A 192 -3.73 2.83 -11.81
N SER A 193 -4.30 3.85 -12.45
CA SER A 193 -4.88 3.69 -13.79
C SER A 193 -3.84 2.96 -14.63
N ALA A 194 -4.17 1.76 -15.10
CA ALA A 194 -3.33 1.01 -16.02
C ALA A 194 -2.91 2.01 -17.10
N VAL A 195 -1.60 2.26 -17.19
CA VAL A 195 -0.99 3.16 -18.18
C VAL A 195 -1.70 2.95 -19.52
N PRO A 196 -2.06 4.01 -20.27
CA PRO A 196 -2.86 3.88 -21.48
C PRO A 196 -2.32 2.77 -22.38
N ARG A 197 -3.24 1.86 -22.73
CA ARG A 197 -3.03 0.70 -23.58
C ARG A 197 -2.26 1.11 -24.84
N SER A 198 -1.02 0.66 -24.97
CA SER A 198 -0.51 0.34 -26.30
C SER A 198 -1.34 -0.84 -26.82
N ASP A 199 -1.71 -0.83 -28.10
CA ASP A 199 -2.59 -1.81 -28.77
C ASP A 199 -2.12 -3.28 -28.76
N ASP A 200 -1.10 -3.61 -27.96
CA ASP A 200 -0.59 -4.96 -27.78
C ASP A 200 -1.18 -5.62 -26.52
N VAL A 201 -2.06 -6.59 -26.76
CA VAL A 201 -2.45 -7.76 -25.95
C VAL A 201 -2.38 -7.61 -24.42
N ASP A 202 -3.56 -7.59 -23.79
CA ASP A 202 -3.98 -8.34 -22.58
C ASP A 202 -2.99 -8.52 -21.41
N ASP A 203 -2.04 -7.61 -21.24
CA ASP A 203 -0.97 -7.71 -20.22
C ASP A 203 -1.22 -6.75 -19.05
N SER A 204 -2.41 -6.13 -18.95
CA SER A 204 -2.73 -5.19 -17.88
C SER A 204 -3.06 -5.87 -16.55
N THR A 205 -3.44 -7.15 -16.58
CA THR A 205 -3.86 -7.95 -15.42
C THR A 205 -2.82 -8.99 -14.99
N THR A 206 -1.78 -9.21 -15.80
CA THR A 206 -0.71 -10.16 -15.49
C THR A 206 -0.10 -9.83 -14.12
N CYS A 207 -0.25 -10.76 -13.18
CA CYS A 207 0.39 -10.71 -11.87
C CYS A 207 1.38 -11.85 -11.75
N VAL A 208 2.62 -11.52 -11.38
CA VAL A 208 3.66 -12.52 -11.11
C VAL A 208 4.33 -12.18 -9.80
N VAL A 209 4.44 -13.16 -8.91
CA VAL A 209 5.23 -13.04 -7.68
C VAL A 209 6.40 -14.00 -7.75
N ALA A 210 7.60 -13.49 -7.44
CA ALA A 210 8.79 -14.29 -7.28
C ALA A 210 9.45 -14.00 -5.93
N LYS A 211 9.96 -15.03 -5.27
CA LYS A 211 10.61 -14.93 -3.97
C LYS A 211 11.97 -15.58 -3.95
N VAL A 212 12.84 -15.07 -3.08
CA VAL A 212 14.08 -15.78 -2.74
C VAL A 212 13.70 -17.06 -2.01
N THR A 213 14.27 -18.17 -2.48
CA THR A 213 14.15 -19.49 -1.89
C THR A 213 15.52 -19.94 -1.38
N GLU A 214 15.52 -20.87 -0.43
CA GLU A 214 16.73 -21.60 -0.03
C GLU A 214 17.85 -20.70 0.56
N SER A 215 17.50 -19.59 1.22
CA SER A 215 18.45 -18.73 1.95
C SER A 215 17.94 -18.34 3.34
N ALA A 216 18.81 -18.44 4.34
CA ALA A 216 18.54 -18.00 5.71
C ALA A 216 18.97 -16.55 5.97
N SER A 217 19.93 -16.04 5.21
CA SER A 217 20.47 -14.69 5.33
C SER A 217 19.80 -13.70 4.38
N VAL A 218 19.13 -14.17 3.34
CA VAL A 218 18.48 -13.33 2.34
C VAL A 218 16.99 -13.61 2.29
N LYS A 219 16.18 -12.56 2.36
CA LYS A 219 14.75 -12.59 2.06
C LYS A 219 14.49 -11.64 0.91
N GLY A 220 13.67 -12.03 -0.05
CA GLY A 220 13.30 -11.13 -1.13
C GLY A 220 11.98 -11.51 -1.77
N ILE A 221 11.29 -10.50 -2.26
CA ILE A 221 10.04 -10.62 -3.01
C ILE A 221 10.05 -9.60 -4.15
N MET A 222 9.57 -10.03 -5.31
CA MET A 222 9.32 -9.19 -6.47
C MET A 222 7.90 -9.45 -6.96
N ILE A 223 7.17 -8.37 -7.24
CA ILE A 223 5.82 -8.43 -7.80
C ILE A 223 5.82 -7.66 -9.12
N ARG A 224 5.40 -8.34 -10.19
CA ARG A 224 4.95 -7.69 -11.42
C ARG A 224 3.44 -7.60 -11.39
N LEU A 225 2.91 -6.42 -11.70
CA LEU A 225 1.51 -6.22 -12.00
C LEU A 225 1.37 -5.32 -13.22
N GLY A 226 0.94 -5.95 -14.31
CA GLY A 226 0.88 -5.34 -15.63
C GLY A 226 2.18 -4.65 -16.03
N GLY A 227 2.12 -3.33 -16.23
CA GLY A 227 3.25 -2.47 -16.59
C GLY A 227 4.12 -1.99 -15.42
N ASN A 228 3.98 -2.56 -14.22
CA ASN A 228 4.79 -2.20 -13.05
C ASN A 228 5.49 -3.44 -12.48
N VAL A 229 6.74 -3.28 -12.06
CA VAL A 229 7.46 -4.26 -11.24
C VAL A 229 8.06 -3.55 -10.05
N GLN A 230 7.89 -4.12 -8.86
CA GLN A 230 8.60 -3.70 -7.66
C GLN A 230 9.24 -4.91 -7.02
N GLY A 231 10.44 -4.72 -6.47
CA GLY A 231 11.14 -5.72 -5.69
C GLY A 231 11.78 -5.12 -4.48
N ILE A 232 11.82 -5.90 -3.41
CA ILE A 232 12.54 -5.59 -2.18
C ILE A 232 13.27 -6.85 -1.69
N MET A 233 14.50 -6.65 -1.22
CA MET A 233 15.35 -7.70 -0.70
C MET A 233 16.04 -7.22 0.56
N SER A 234 15.99 -8.04 1.60
CA SER A 234 16.79 -7.92 2.81
C SER A 234 17.96 -8.89 2.75
N ILE A 235 19.16 -8.40 3.06
CA ILE A 235 20.36 -9.19 3.23
C ILE A 235 20.89 -8.97 4.65
N ARG A 236 20.89 -10.03 5.45
CA ARG A 236 21.54 -10.06 6.76
C ARG A 236 23.03 -10.34 6.58
N LYS A 237 23.85 -9.42 7.06
CA LYS A 237 25.32 -9.51 7.05
C LYS A 237 25.83 -10.28 8.26
N GLU A 238 27.09 -10.70 8.19
CA GLU A 238 27.76 -11.46 9.27
C GLU A 238 27.82 -10.68 10.59
N ASP A 239 27.90 -9.35 10.53
CA ASP A 239 27.91 -8.47 11.72
C ASP A 239 26.51 -8.29 12.36
N GLY A 240 25.49 -8.97 11.82
CA GLY A 240 24.10 -8.88 12.26
C GLY A 240 23.34 -7.67 11.73
N SER A 241 24.00 -6.78 10.98
CA SER A 241 23.31 -5.68 10.29
C SER A 241 22.49 -6.20 9.11
N GLU A 242 21.47 -5.43 8.75
CA GLU A 242 20.56 -5.73 7.64
C GLU A 242 20.68 -4.63 6.59
N SER A 243 20.87 -5.01 5.33
CA SER A 243 20.81 -4.07 4.21
C SER A 243 19.56 -4.34 3.38
N ILE A 244 18.85 -3.26 3.04
CA ILE A 244 17.67 -3.30 2.18
C ILE A 244 18.01 -2.79 0.79
N GLU A 245 17.63 -3.58 -0.19
CA GLU A 245 17.73 -3.28 -1.61
C GLU A 245 16.33 -3.23 -2.22
N VAL A 246 16.06 -2.21 -3.03
CA VAL A 246 14.79 -2.04 -3.73
C VAL A 246 15.00 -1.73 -5.20
N GLU A 247 14.07 -2.23 -6.01
CA GLU A 247 13.96 -1.90 -7.42
C GLU A 247 12.53 -1.60 -7.82
N ARG A 248 12.37 -0.62 -8.72
CA ARG A 248 11.12 -0.35 -9.42
C ARG A 248 11.37 -0.24 -10.91
N TRP A 249 10.56 -0.96 -11.68
CA TRP A 249 10.51 -0.86 -13.13
C TRP A 249 9.09 -0.50 -13.55
N VAL A 250 8.99 0.35 -14.56
CA VAL A 250 7.70 0.77 -15.12
C VAL A 250 7.78 0.70 -16.63
N ARG A 251 6.68 0.29 -17.27
CA ARG A 251 6.53 0.30 -18.71
C ARG A 251 6.21 1.71 -19.20
N GLY A 252 6.89 2.16 -20.25
CA GLY A 252 6.81 3.53 -20.78
C GLY A 252 7.94 4.41 -20.28
N LYS A 253 7.73 5.73 -20.30
CA LYS A 253 8.73 6.76 -19.92
C LYS A 253 8.26 7.58 -18.71
N PRO A 254 8.32 7.05 -17.48
CA PRO A 254 8.01 7.83 -16.28
C PRO A 254 9.05 8.94 -16.05
N GLN A 255 8.68 9.97 -15.28
CA GLN A 255 9.68 10.85 -14.66
C GLN A 255 10.60 9.97 -13.79
N HIS A 256 11.91 10.24 -13.81
CA HIS A 256 12.94 9.55 -13.01
C HIS A 256 13.36 8.14 -13.49
N THR A 257 13.57 7.95 -14.79
CA THR A 257 14.17 6.70 -15.32
C THR A 257 15.46 6.92 -16.11
N VAL A 258 16.31 5.91 -16.15
CA VAL A 258 17.51 5.84 -17.02
C VAL A 258 17.15 5.36 -18.44
N ASP A 259 18.00 5.73 -19.41
CA ASP A 259 17.91 5.57 -20.88
C ASP A 259 17.24 4.29 -21.45
N GLU A 260 16.76 4.42 -22.69
CA GLU A 260 15.63 3.69 -23.31
C GLU A 260 15.84 2.24 -23.80
N ASP A 261 17.05 1.65 -23.74
CA ASP A 261 17.42 0.71 -24.81
C ASP A 261 17.84 -0.74 -24.46
N PHE A 262 17.21 -1.41 -23.48
CA PHE A 262 17.46 -2.86 -23.32
C PHE A 262 16.25 -3.79 -23.14
N LEU A 263 15.09 -3.30 -22.67
CA LEU A 263 13.95 -4.17 -22.33
C LEU A 263 12.61 -3.66 -22.89
N ARG A 264 12.43 -3.66 -24.22
CA ARG A 264 11.12 -3.50 -24.91
C ARG A 264 10.15 -2.50 -24.22
N GLY A 265 10.60 -1.28 -23.95
CA GLY A 265 9.76 -0.23 -23.34
C GLY A 265 9.59 -0.29 -21.83
N TRP A 266 10.47 -1.00 -21.10
CA TRP A 266 10.59 -0.94 -19.65
C TRP A 266 11.74 -0.04 -19.22
N SER A 267 11.54 0.70 -18.13
CA SER A 267 12.55 1.60 -17.59
C SER A 267 12.67 1.45 -16.07
N LYS A 268 13.90 1.38 -15.57
CA LYS A 268 14.22 1.31 -14.13
C LYS A 268 14.19 2.72 -13.52
N ASP A 269 13.56 2.85 -12.36
CA ASP A 269 13.56 4.10 -11.58
C ASP A 269 14.98 4.38 -11.04
N ILE A 270 15.51 5.58 -11.27
CA ILE A 270 16.88 5.98 -10.89
C ILE A 270 17.14 5.92 -9.37
N ARG A 271 16.07 5.88 -8.57
CA ARG A 271 16.14 5.82 -7.11
C ARG A 271 16.28 4.39 -6.58
N SER A 272 16.13 3.40 -7.45
CA SER A 272 16.36 1.98 -7.15
C SER A 272 17.82 1.74 -6.75
N ASN A 273 18.05 1.24 -5.54
CA ASN A 273 19.39 1.00 -4.99
C ASN A 273 19.83 -0.47 -5.06
N GLY A 274 18.93 -1.36 -5.46
CA GLY A 274 19.17 -2.79 -5.46
C GLY A 274 19.81 -3.33 -6.73
N SER A 275 20.39 -4.53 -6.58
CA SER A 275 20.72 -5.46 -7.65
C SER A 275 19.74 -6.63 -7.60
N LEU A 276 18.45 -6.35 -7.76
CA LEU A 276 17.42 -7.38 -7.82
C LEU A 276 17.20 -7.77 -9.29
N PRO A 277 16.89 -9.04 -9.60
CA PRO A 277 16.57 -9.43 -10.96
C PRO A 277 15.14 -9.02 -11.38
N CYS A 278 14.66 -7.82 -11.04
CA CYS A 278 13.32 -7.36 -11.40
C CYS A 278 13.10 -7.28 -12.93
N SER A 279 14.18 -7.03 -13.68
CA SER A 279 14.20 -7.12 -15.13
C SER A 279 13.78 -8.50 -15.66
N TRP A 280 14.02 -9.58 -14.91
CA TRP A 280 13.56 -10.91 -15.27
C TRP A 280 12.03 -11.00 -15.34
N LEU A 281 11.33 -10.37 -14.40
CA LEU A 281 9.86 -10.31 -14.41
C LEU A 281 9.32 -9.41 -15.53
N CYS A 282 10.09 -8.42 -16.01
CA CYS A 282 9.71 -7.57 -17.14
C CYS A 282 9.64 -8.33 -18.48
N MET A 283 10.33 -9.48 -18.57
CA MET A 283 10.40 -10.30 -19.77
C MET A 283 9.23 -11.28 -19.87
N SER A 284 9.35 -12.26 -20.78
CA SER A 284 8.36 -13.31 -21.14
C SER A 284 7.41 -13.77 -20.03
N VAL A 285 6.28 -14.36 -20.44
CA VAL A 285 5.36 -15.08 -19.56
C VAL A 285 6.14 -16.02 -18.62
N LYS A 286 5.75 -16.00 -17.35
CA LYS A 286 6.32 -16.80 -16.27
C LYS A 286 5.39 -17.95 -15.91
N GLN A 287 5.93 -18.93 -15.20
CA GLN A 287 5.15 -20.06 -14.69
C GLN A 287 5.55 -20.34 -13.26
N VAL A 288 4.59 -20.76 -12.43
CA VAL A 288 4.86 -21.16 -11.04
C VAL A 288 5.92 -22.28 -11.00
N GLY A 289 6.86 -22.17 -10.08
CA GLY A 289 8.00 -23.07 -9.93
C GLY A 289 9.18 -22.76 -10.85
N GLN A 290 9.07 -21.77 -11.75
CA GLN A 290 10.20 -21.32 -12.55
C GLN A 290 11.26 -20.67 -11.64
N LYS A 291 12.51 -21.11 -11.77
CA LYS A 291 13.64 -20.61 -10.98
C LYS A 291 14.58 -19.72 -11.82
N LEU A 292 15.22 -18.77 -11.14
CA LEU A 292 16.33 -17.97 -11.64
C LEU A 292 17.43 -17.92 -10.58
N GLU A 293 18.65 -18.29 -10.94
CA GLU A 293 19.83 -18.04 -10.13
C GLU A 293 20.42 -16.68 -10.48
N TYR A 294 20.61 -15.82 -9.48
CA TYR A 294 21.14 -14.47 -9.64
C TYR A 294 21.91 -14.04 -8.39
N ASN A 295 23.18 -13.65 -8.54
CA ASN A 295 24.05 -13.22 -7.43
C ASN A 295 23.99 -14.17 -6.21
N ASP A 296 24.18 -15.47 -6.44
CA ASP A 296 24.13 -16.53 -5.40
C ASP A 296 22.78 -16.66 -4.66
N THR A 297 21.70 -16.09 -5.23
CA THR A 297 20.33 -16.24 -4.72
C THR A 297 19.46 -16.95 -5.75
N ILE A 298 18.60 -17.86 -5.28
CA ILE A 298 17.64 -18.56 -6.13
C ILE A 298 16.27 -17.90 -5.96
N TRP A 299 15.77 -17.31 -7.03
CA TRP A 299 14.43 -16.75 -7.12
C TRP A 299 13.48 -17.77 -7.73
N GLU A 300 12.33 -18.00 -7.10
CA GLU A 300 11.29 -18.90 -7.63
C GLU A 300 9.98 -18.13 -7.80
N VAL A 301 9.30 -18.36 -8.94
CA VAL A 301 7.94 -17.84 -9.15
C VAL A 301 6.96 -18.62 -8.28
N THR A 302 6.36 -17.95 -7.31
CA THR A 302 5.42 -18.55 -6.35
C THR A 302 3.97 -18.32 -6.72
N GLU A 303 3.68 -17.32 -7.55
CA GLU A 303 2.32 -16.97 -7.98
C GLU A 303 2.34 -16.44 -9.41
N PHE A 304 1.35 -16.86 -10.20
CA PHE A 304 1.14 -16.39 -11.57
C PHE A 304 -0.36 -16.33 -11.88
N GLN A 305 -0.82 -15.16 -12.32
CA GLN A 305 -2.17 -14.94 -12.83
C GLN A 305 -2.08 -14.11 -14.11
N MET A 306 -2.87 -14.50 -15.12
CA MET A 306 -3.06 -13.75 -16.37
C MET A 306 -4.37 -12.98 -16.30
#